data_AF-A0A933X214-F1
#
_entry.id   AF-A0A933X214-F1
#
_cell.length_a   1.000
_cell.length_b   1.000
_cell.length_c   1.000
_cell.angle_alpha   90.00
_cell.angle_beta   90.00
_cell.angle_gamma   90.00
#
_symmetry.space_group_name_H-M   'P 1'
#
loop_
_entity.id
_entity.type
_entity.pdbx_description
1 polymer ?
#
loop_
_entity_poly.entity_id
_entity_poly.type
_entity_poly.pdbx_seq_one_letter_code
_entity_poly.pdbx_strand_id
1 'polypeptide(L)' 'MMLMKKIELATAKVGGKFTLTVLMQKRIVELIRGAQKLVDTQAVNPIEIVLDEIIGEKVKLVKK' A
#
# COMPACT_ATOMS: atom_id res chain seq x y z
N MET A 1 2.30 1.89 17.38
CA MET A 1 2.66 3.30 17.08
C MET A 1 3.29 3.51 15.69
N MET A 2 3.97 2.52 15.08
CA MET A 2 4.57 2.67 13.72
C MET A 2 3.57 2.66 12.55
N LEU A 3 2.46 1.91 12.65
CA LEU A 3 1.50 1.77 11.55
C LEU A 3 0.77 3.08 11.20
N MET A 4 0.36 3.86 12.21
CA MET A 4 -0.30 5.15 11.99
C MET A 4 0.59 6.12 11.21
N LYS A 5 1.89 6.20 11.53
CA LYS A 5 2.83 7.03 10.78
C LYS A 5 2.94 6.62 9.32
N LYS A 6 2.99 5.31 9.03
CA LYS A 6 3.01 4.80 7.65
C LYS A 6 1.76 5.20 6.87
N ILE A 7 0.58 5.14 7.50
CA ILE A 7 -0.69 5.55 6.88
C ILE A 7 -0.69 7.04 6.53
N GLU A 8 -0.20 7.90 7.43
CA GLU A 8 -0.10 9.34 7.16
C GLU A 8 0.85 9.64 5.99
N LEU A 9 2.04 9.01 5.98
CA LEU A 9 3.00 9.14 4.88
C LEU A 9 2.43 8.65 3.55
N ALA A 10 1.78 7.48 3.55
CA ALA A 10 1.13 6.94 2.36
C ALA A 10 0.00 7.85 1.88
N THR A 11 -0.79 8.42 2.79
CA THR A 11 -1.87 9.38 2.46
C THR A 11 -1.32 10.62 1.76
N ALA A 12 -0.22 11.17 2.27
CA ALA A 12 0.44 12.32 1.67
C ALA A 12 0.97 12.00 0.25
N LYS A 13 1.52 10.80 0.04
CA LYS A 13 2.01 10.36 -1.28
C LYS A 13 0.90 10.13 -2.31
N VAL A 14 -0.22 9.54 -1.90
CA VAL A 14 -1.33 9.23 -2.83
C VAL A 14 -2.30 10.40 -3.05
N GLY A 15 -2.13 11.49 -2.29
CA GLY A 15 -2.95 12.70 -2.43
C GLY A 15 -4.34 12.61 -1.80
N GLY A 16 -4.55 11.73 -0.81
CA GLY A 16 -5.80 11.68 -0.05
C GLY A 16 -6.19 10.31 0.51
N LYS A 17 -7.01 10.33 1.57
CA LYS A 17 -7.44 9.11 2.30
C LYS A 17 -8.33 8.19 1.45
N PHE A 18 -9.22 8.76 0.63
CA PHE A 18 -10.09 7.96 -0.24
C PHE A 18 -9.28 7.19 -1.29
N THR A 19 -8.34 7.87 -1.94
CA THR A 19 -7.40 7.25 -2.89
C THR A 19 -6.58 6.16 -2.22
N LEU A 20 -6.09 6.41 -0.99
CA LEU A 20 -5.35 5.42 -0.22
C LEU A 20 -6.20 4.18 0.03
N THR A 21 -7.42 4.33 0.53
CA THR A 21 -8.32 3.21 0.80
C THR A 21 -8.57 2.37 -0.45
N VAL A 22 -8.90 2.99 -1.57
CA VAL A 22 -9.15 2.28 -2.84
C VAL A 22 -7.90 1.55 -3.32
N LEU A 23 -6.74 2.20 -3.27
CA LEU A 23 -5.47 1.62 -3.70
C LEU A 23 -5.10 0.42 -2.81
N MET A 24 -5.24 0.58 -1.49
CA MET A 24 -4.94 -0.47 -0.53
C MET A 24 -5.85 -1.68 -0.74
N GLN A 25 -7.16 -1.47 -0.85
CA GLN A 25 -8.12 -2.55 -1.07
C GLN A 25 -7.80 -3.35 -2.33
N LYS A 26 -7.52 -2.67 -3.46
CA LYS A 26 -7.15 -3.34 -4.71
C LYS A 26 -5.88 -4.16 -4.57
N ARG A 27 -4.83 -3.56 -3.98
CA ARG A 27 -3.53 -4.21 -3.86
C ARG A 27 -3.54 -5.38 -2.87
N ILE A 28 -4.29 -5.26 -1.76
CA ILE A 28 -4.48 -6.37 -0.82
C ILE A 28 -5.13 -7.57 -1.52
N VAL A 29 -6.15 -7.34 -2.35
CA VAL A 29 -6.78 -8.42 -3.12
C VAL A 29 -5.80 -9.09 -4.07
N GLU A 30 -4.91 -8.35 -4.72
CA GLU A 30 -3.84 -8.92 -5.55
C GLU A 30 -2.88 -9.80 -4.74
N LEU A 31 -2.43 -9.33 -3.57
CA LEU A 31 -1.56 -10.09 -2.68
C LEU A 31 -2.23 -11.39 -2.20
N ILE A 32 -3.52 -11.33 -1.83
CA ILE A 32 -4.30 -12.50 -1.44
C ILE A 32 -4.42 -13.51 -2.59
N ARG A 33 -4.48 -13.03 -3.84
CA ARG A 33 -4.49 -13.88 -5.05
C ARG A 33 -3.11 -14.45 -5.40
N GLY A 34 -2.08 -14.20 -4.60
CA GLY A 34 -0.73 -14.73 -4.82
C GLY A 34 0.18 -13.83 -5.65
N ALA A 35 -0.18 -12.55 -5.86
CA ALA A 35 0.75 -11.61 -6.47
C ALA A 35 2.01 -11.45 -5.61
N GLN A 36 3.16 -11.28 -6.27
CA GLN A 36 4.42 -11.05 -5.57
C GLN A 36 4.46 -9.66 -4.93
N LYS A 37 5.19 -9.57 -3.81
CA LYS A 37 5.51 -8.30 -3.15
C LYS A 37 6.47 -7.51 -4.05
N LEU A 38 6.27 -6.20 -4.16
CA LEU A 38 7.09 -5.31 -5.00
C LEU A 38 8.23 -4.65 -4.22
N VAL A 39 8.27 -4.86 -2.91
CA VAL A 39 9.32 -4.41 -2.00
C VAL A 39 9.82 -5.59 -1.19
N ASP A 40 11.12 -5.60 -0.91
CA ASP A 40 11.70 -6.55 0.02
C ASP A 40 11.32 -6.14 1.45
N THR A 41 10.35 -6.84 2.02
CA THR A 41 9.82 -6.59 3.35
C THR A 41 9.64 -7.89 4.11
N GLN A 42 10.07 -7.88 5.37
CA GLN A 42 9.82 -8.96 6.32
C GLN A 42 8.37 -8.97 6.81
N ALA A 43 7.58 -7.95 6.47
CA ALA A 43 6.17 -7.89 6.84
C ALA A 43 5.39 -9.06 6.22
N VAL A 44 4.60 -9.71 7.08
CA VAL A 44 3.67 -10.78 6.70
C VAL A 44 2.26 -10.23 6.47
N ASN A 45 1.90 -9.16 7.21
CA ASN A 45 0.60 -8.53 7.11
C ASN A 45 0.43 -7.81 5.75
N PRO A 46 -0.59 -8.16 4.94
CA PRO A 46 -0.86 -7.50 3.66
C PRO A 46 -0.97 -5.98 3.78
N ILE A 47 -1.56 -5.47 4.86
CA ILE A 47 -1.71 -4.03 5.07
C ILE A 47 -0.35 -3.34 5.17
N GLU A 48 0.59 -3.92 5.91
CA GLU A 48 1.93 -3.36 6.07
C GLU A 48 2.74 -3.46 4.78
N ILE A 49 2.64 -4.58 4.07
CA ILE A 49 3.28 -4.77 2.76
C ILE A 49 2.82 -3.67 1.80
N VAL A 50 1.52 -3.43 1.69
CA VAL A 50 0.99 -2.43 0.76
C VAL A 50 1.40 -1.01 1.15
N LEU A 51 1.44 -0.69 2.45
CA LEU A 51 1.94 0.60 2.91
C LEU A 51 3.42 0.80 2.53
N ASP A 52 4.26 -0.23 2.70
CA ASP A 52 5.67 -0.18 2.30
C ASP A 52 5.83 -0.02 0.78
N GLU A 53 5.01 -0.71 -0.02
CA GLU A 53 4.99 -0.56 -1.48
C GLU A 53 4.58 0.85 -1.93
N ILE A 54 3.60 1.47 -1.26
CA ILE A 54 3.15 2.84 -1.54
C ILE A 54 4.22 3.85 -1.14
N ILE A 55 4.83 3.69 0.03
CA ILE A 55 5.90 4.57 0.52
C ILE A 55 7.11 4.50 -0.41
N GLY A 56 7.46 3.29 -0.89
CA GLY A 56 8.50 3.04 -1.89
C GLY A 56 8.13 3.40 -3.34
N GLU A 57 6.95 4.01 -3.56
CA GLU A 57 6.44 4.45 -4.87
C GLU A 57 6.37 3.35 -5.94
N LYS A 58 6.23 2.09 -5.51
CA LYS A 58 6.11 0.92 -6.40
C LYS A 58 4.69 0.69 -6.89
N VAL A 59 3.69 1.25 -6.21
CA VAL A 59 2.27 1.09 -6.52
C VAL A 59 1.61 2.46 -6.68
N LYS A 60 0.92 2.67 -7.80
CA LYS A 60 0.17 3.90 -8.10
C LYS A 60 -1.20 3.55 -8.67
N LEU A 61 -2.21 4.36 -8.34
CA LEU A 61 -3.54 4.23 -8.92
C LEU A 61 -3.52 4.85 -10.33
N VAL A 62 -3.55 4.03 -11.37
CA VAL A 62 -3.75 4.51 -12.74
C VAL A 62 -5.24 4.56 -13.02
N LYS A 63 -5.78 5.75 -13.30
CA LYS A 63 -7.14 5.88 -13.84
C LYS A 63 -7.09 5.46 -15.31
N LYS A 64 -7.96 4.50 -15.66
CA LYS A 64 -8.16 4.07 -17.04
C LYS A 64 -9.05 5.07 -17.77
#